data_AF-A0A3C0Z186-F1
#
_entry.id   AF-A0A3C0Z186-F1
#
_cell.length_a   1.000
_cell.length_b   1.000
_cell.length_c   1.000
_cell.angle_alpha   90.00
_cell.angle_beta   90.00
_cell.angle_gamma   90.00
#
_symmetry.space_group_name_H-M   'P 1'
#
loop_
_entity.id
_entity.type
_entity.pdbx_description
1 polymer ?
#
loop_
_entity_poly.entity_id
_entity_poly.type
_entity_poly.pdbx_seq_one_letter_code
_entity_poly.pdbx_strand_id
1 'polypeptide(L)'
;MTHLAAKSIAGWVAAFAAASALEFVAIGLQTSLAVAHGDHVVNSPPDCTSAAPSKAVLENDKQGTFEEIKVLDITDPDGDEVTLEIFNIWQDEPVIVIEPGEKTKKKHTTPDGMGIDTDTAQVRAERDNKGDGRVYHITVRATDEHDAICFAVLTVSVPRHKNKPAIDGGPLYDSRNPDPS
;
A
#
# COMPACT_ATOMS: atom_id res chain seq x y z
N MET A 1 -16.66 -43.42 45.25
CA MET A 1 -17.49 -43.44 46.47
C MET A 1 -18.51 -42.31 46.38
N THR A 2 -19.59 -42.35 47.17
CA THR A 2 -20.86 -41.65 46.89
C THR A 2 -21.08 -40.36 47.67
N HIS A 3 -21.62 -39.31 47.03
CA HIS A 3 -22.70 -38.40 47.47
C HIS A 3 -23.11 -37.56 46.21
N LEU A 4 -24.36 -37.43 45.76
CA LEU A 4 -25.58 -36.80 46.35
C LEU A 4 -25.38 -35.30 46.61
N ALA A 5 -26.24 -34.36 46.16
CA ALA A 5 -27.50 -34.40 45.37
C ALA A 5 -27.65 -33.02 44.63
N ALA A 6 -28.76 -32.55 44.00
CA ALA A 6 -30.18 -32.96 43.91
C ALA A 6 -30.81 -32.42 42.58
N LYS A 7 -31.92 -32.98 42.04
CA LYS A 7 -33.34 -32.52 42.12
C LYS A 7 -33.57 -31.02 41.80
N SER A 8 -34.63 -30.57 41.11
CA SER A 8 -35.73 -31.13 40.27
C SER A 8 -36.49 -29.89 39.67
N ILE A 9 -37.60 -29.86 38.92
CA ILE A 9 -38.69 -30.78 38.50
C ILE A 9 -39.12 -30.39 37.05
N ALA A 10 -40.09 -31.08 36.43
CA ALA A 10 -40.69 -30.71 35.13
C ALA A 10 -42.23 -30.63 35.18
N GLY A 11 -42.83 -29.76 34.36
CA GLY A 11 -44.28 -29.56 34.18
C GLY A 11 -44.60 -28.21 33.49
N TRP A 12 -45.74 -28.00 32.82
CA TRP A 12 -46.86 -28.90 32.49
C TRP A 12 -47.48 -28.48 31.12
N VAL A 13 -48.64 -29.05 30.74
CA VAL A 13 -49.16 -29.05 29.35
C VAL A 13 -49.82 -27.72 28.90
N ALA A 14 -49.83 -27.52 27.57
CA ALA A 14 -50.25 -26.34 26.83
C ALA A 14 -51.74 -25.93 26.90
N ALA A 15 -52.03 -24.72 26.41
CA ALA A 15 -53.34 -24.30 25.93
C ALA A 15 -53.19 -23.52 24.59
N PHE A 16 -53.90 -23.94 23.55
CA PHE A 16 -54.10 -23.16 22.33
C PHE A 16 -55.35 -22.29 22.49
N ALA A 17 -55.25 -21.01 22.17
CA ALA A 17 -56.41 -20.11 22.04
C ALA A 17 -56.20 -19.19 20.82
N ALA A 18 -56.79 -19.55 19.69
CA ALA A 18 -56.83 -18.69 18.51
C ALA A 18 -58.05 -17.75 18.61
N ALA A 19 -57.81 -16.44 18.61
CA ALA A 19 -58.85 -15.42 18.52
C ALA A 19 -58.50 -14.48 17.36
N SER A 20 -59.38 -14.41 16.36
CA SER A 20 -59.21 -13.63 15.14
C SER A 20 -60.24 -12.50 15.12
N ALA A 21 -59.79 -11.25 15.01
CA ALA A 21 -60.55 -10.14 14.43
C ALA A 21 -59.66 -8.92 14.11
N LEU A 22 -59.58 -8.59 12.83
CA LEU A 22 -59.59 -7.25 12.21
C LEU A 22 -58.81 -6.08 12.85
N GLU A 23 -57.78 -5.67 12.11
CA GLU A 23 -57.49 -4.28 11.68
C GLU A 23 -57.54 -3.11 12.68
N PHE A 24 -56.37 -2.51 12.89
CA PHE A 24 -56.21 -1.08 12.61
C PHE A 24 -54.89 -0.84 11.86
N VAL A 25 -54.98 -0.36 10.62
CA VAL A 25 -53.80 0.02 9.81
C VAL A 25 -53.33 1.41 10.23
N ALA A 26 -52.44 1.47 11.21
CA ALA A 26 -51.74 2.69 11.60
C ALA A 26 -50.57 2.94 10.64
N ILE A 27 -50.83 3.50 9.46
CA ILE A 27 -49.78 4.12 8.62
C ILE A 27 -49.34 5.40 9.33
N GLY A 28 -48.41 5.24 10.27
CA GLY A 28 -47.71 6.33 10.92
C GLY A 28 -46.74 6.97 9.94
N LEU A 29 -47.26 7.81 9.04
CA LEU A 29 -46.45 8.59 8.10
C LEU A 29 -45.69 9.69 8.86
N GLN A 30 -44.62 9.29 9.55
CA GLN A 30 -43.69 10.21 10.18
C GLN A 30 -42.92 10.95 9.08
N THR A 31 -43.52 12.02 8.57
CA THR A 31 -42.83 13.05 7.79
C THR A 31 -41.91 13.82 8.73
N SER A 32 -40.81 13.21 9.15
CA SER A 32 -39.66 13.97 9.61
C SER A 32 -39.25 14.90 8.47
N LEU A 33 -39.37 16.21 8.70
CA LEU A 33 -38.52 17.13 7.96
C LEU A 33 -37.11 16.83 8.43
N ALA A 34 -36.42 15.98 7.69
CA ALA A 34 -34.97 15.98 7.67
C ALA A 34 -34.57 17.38 7.18
N VAL A 35 -34.34 18.29 8.13
CA VAL A 35 -33.62 19.53 7.84
C VAL A 35 -32.22 19.07 7.49
N ALA A 36 -31.98 18.92 6.19
CA ALA A 36 -30.68 18.74 5.61
C ALA A 36 -29.89 20.02 5.89
N HIS A 37 -29.34 20.08 7.10
CA HIS A 37 -28.10 20.77 7.33
C HIS A 37 -27.14 20.10 6.37
N GLY A 38 -26.73 20.83 5.33
CA GLY A 38 -25.56 20.45 4.57
C GLY A 38 -24.39 20.62 5.50
N ASP A 39 -24.08 19.55 6.27
CA ASP A 39 -22.71 19.33 6.71
C ASP A 39 -21.90 19.27 5.42
N HIS A 40 -21.28 20.41 5.12
CA HIS A 40 -20.45 20.56 3.95
C HIS A 40 -19.20 19.77 4.26
N VAL A 41 -19.17 18.51 3.80
CA VAL A 41 -17.98 17.67 3.85
C VAL A 41 -16.84 18.51 3.26
N VAL A 42 -15.80 18.68 4.05
CA VAL A 42 -14.60 19.40 3.66
C VAL A 42 -13.63 18.31 3.25
N ASN A 43 -13.33 18.25 1.96
CA ASN A 43 -12.52 17.19 1.36
C ASN A 43 -11.24 16.91 2.16
N SER A 44 -11.08 15.66 2.58
CA SER A 44 -9.83 15.14 3.11
C SER A 44 -8.86 14.84 1.95
N PRO A 45 -7.54 15.06 2.09
CA PRO A 45 -6.59 14.49 1.15
C PRO A 45 -6.50 12.96 1.32
N PRO A 46 -6.03 12.21 0.31
CA PRO A 46 -5.84 10.76 0.40
C PRO A 46 -4.94 10.34 1.56
N ASP A 47 -5.17 9.14 2.11
CA ASP A 47 -4.35 8.57 3.18
C ASP A 47 -3.16 7.79 2.63
N CYS A 48 -1.97 8.40 2.69
CA CYS A 48 -0.68 7.78 2.34
C CYS A 48 -0.05 6.96 3.48
N THR A 49 -0.63 6.89 4.69
CA THR A 49 0.07 6.36 5.89
C THR A 49 0.25 4.84 5.87
N SER A 50 -0.56 4.12 5.10
CA SER A 50 -0.49 2.65 4.95
C SER A 50 0.23 2.21 3.67
N ALA A 51 0.70 3.15 2.84
CA ALA A 51 1.19 2.89 1.49
C ALA A 51 2.33 1.85 1.43
N ALA A 52 2.18 0.84 0.57
CA ALA A 52 3.11 -0.29 0.49
C ALA A 52 3.54 -0.60 -0.97
N PRO A 53 4.80 -1.04 -1.19
CA PRO A 53 5.21 -1.58 -2.49
C PRO A 53 4.74 -3.03 -2.64
N SER A 54 4.25 -3.39 -3.83
CA SER A 54 3.86 -4.77 -4.17
C SER A 54 5.01 -5.80 -4.08
N LYS A 55 6.26 -5.33 -3.96
CA LYS A 55 7.47 -6.13 -3.69
C LYS A 55 8.43 -5.29 -2.83
N ALA A 56 8.50 -5.51 -1.52
CA ALA A 56 9.47 -4.83 -0.64
C ALA A 56 10.91 -5.40 -0.76
N VAL A 57 11.07 -6.59 -1.35
CA VAL A 57 12.35 -7.28 -1.53
C VAL A 57 12.39 -7.91 -2.93
N LEU A 58 13.50 -7.74 -3.64
CA LEU A 58 13.76 -8.34 -4.95
C LEU A 58 14.80 -9.47 -4.86
N GLU A 59 14.65 -10.48 -5.72
CA GLU A 59 15.52 -11.65 -5.73
C GLU A 59 16.92 -11.33 -6.27
N ASN A 60 17.95 -11.67 -5.48
CA ASN A 60 19.32 -11.23 -5.72
C ASN A 60 20.08 -12.00 -6.83
N ASP A 61 19.42 -12.97 -7.47
CA ASP A 61 19.93 -13.75 -8.60
C ASP A 61 19.47 -13.21 -9.97
N LYS A 62 18.49 -12.29 -10.00
CA LYS A 62 17.99 -11.61 -11.21
C LYS A 62 18.81 -10.39 -11.63
N GLN A 63 20.14 -10.39 -11.44
CA GLN A 63 21.00 -9.20 -11.57
C GLN A 63 20.68 -8.37 -12.83
N GLY A 64 20.24 -7.14 -12.63
CA GLY A 64 20.05 -6.14 -13.69
C GLY A 64 18.74 -6.21 -14.48
N THR A 65 17.83 -7.14 -14.18
CA THR A 65 16.46 -7.09 -14.75
C THR A 65 15.62 -6.05 -14.03
N PHE A 66 14.78 -5.31 -14.77
CA PHE A 66 13.74 -4.50 -14.15
C PHE A 66 12.63 -5.37 -13.56
N GLU A 67 12.14 -4.96 -12.39
CA GLU A 67 10.99 -5.52 -11.69
C GLU A 67 9.96 -4.41 -11.46
N GLU A 68 8.72 -4.66 -11.87
CA GLU A 68 7.60 -3.74 -11.61
C GLU A 68 7.25 -3.72 -10.12
N ILE A 69 7.08 -2.51 -9.58
CA ILE A 69 6.64 -2.21 -8.22
C ILE A 69 5.35 -1.39 -8.36
N LYS A 70 4.23 -1.97 -7.94
CA LYS A 70 2.95 -1.26 -7.85
C LYS A 70 2.80 -0.65 -6.47
N VAL A 71 2.15 0.50 -6.41
CA VAL A 71 1.67 1.11 -5.17
C VAL A 71 0.45 0.32 -4.68
N LEU A 72 0.38 0.08 -3.37
CA LEU A 72 -0.75 -0.53 -2.67
C LEU A 72 -1.13 0.35 -1.47
N ASP A 73 -2.34 0.13 -0.95
CA ASP A 73 -2.77 0.60 0.37
C ASP A 73 -2.71 2.13 0.57
N ILE A 74 -3.06 2.88 -0.50
CA ILE A 74 -3.47 4.29 -0.46
C ILE A 74 -4.97 4.35 -0.79
N THR A 75 -5.73 5.08 0.00
CA THR A 75 -7.19 5.24 -0.14
C THR A 75 -7.63 6.62 0.31
N ASP A 76 -8.70 7.15 -0.26
CA ASP A 76 -9.29 8.39 0.24
C ASP A 76 -10.23 8.17 1.45
N PRO A 77 -10.23 9.03 2.49
CA PRO A 77 -11.12 8.91 3.66
C PRO A 77 -12.60 9.24 3.40
N ASP A 78 -12.89 10.16 2.49
CA ASP A 78 -14.25 10.57 2.12
C ASP A 78 -14.83 9.67 1.00
N GLY A 79 -13.94 9.05 0.20
CA GLY A 79 -14.24 7.93 -0.71
C GLY A 79 -13.93 8.20 -2.19
N ASP A 80 -13.21 9.28 -2.46
CA ASP A 80 -12.91 9.79 -3.81
C ASP A 80 -11.94 8.90 -4.62
N GLU A 81 -11.92 9.09 -5.94
CA GLU A 81 -10.99 8.37 -6.83
C GLU A 81 -9.56 8.92 -6.72
N VAL A 82 -8.63 8.09 -6.24
CA VAL A 82 -7.23 8.47 -6.05
C VAL A 82 -6.39 8.17 -7.30
N THR A 83 -5.87 9.21 -7.94
CA THR A 83 -4.83 9.12 -8.98
C THR A 83 -3.46 8.94 -8.34
N LEU A 84 -2.67 7.98 -8.83
CA LEU A 84 -1.34 7.64 -8.31
C LEU A 84 -0.23 7.91 -9.34
N GLU A 85 0.90 8.43 -8.85
CA GLU A 85 2.02 8.85 -9.69
C GLU A 85 3.37 8.61 -8.98
N ILE A 86 4.31 7.94 -9.65
CA ILE A 86 5.70 7.88 -9.20
C ILE A 86 6.38 9.23 -9.45
N PHE A 87 6.62 9.97 -8.38
CA PHE A 87 7.17 11.33 -8.43
C PHE A 87 8.70 11.35 -8.55
N ASN A 88 9.40 10.43 -7.87
CA ASN A 88 10.84 10.21 -8.04
C ASN A 88 11.25 8.80 -7.57
N ILE A 89 12.44 8.35 -7.99
CA ILE A 89 13.08 7.12 -7.50
C ILE A 89 14.54 7.44 -7.17
N TRP A 90 14.91 7.25 -5.92
CA TRP A 90 16.28 7.40 -5.42
C TRP A 90 16.80 6.07 -4.85
N GLN A 91 18.11 5.98 -4.59
CA GLN A 91 18.76 4.80 -4.04
C GLN A 91 20.00 5.14 -3.21
N ASP A 92 20.46 4.19 -2.41
CA ASP A 92 21.57 4.31 -1.45
C ASP A 92 22.97 4.01 -2.03
N GLU A 93 23.13 2.99 -2.87
CA GLU A 93 24.40 2.72 -3.58
C GLU A 93 24.46 3.52 -4.92
N PRO A 94 25.65 3.90 -5.43
CA PRO A 94 25.77 4.66 -6.69
C PRO A 94 25.06 4.03 -7.91
N VAL A 95 24.65 4.87 -8.86
CA VAL A 95 24.32 4.43 -10.24
C VAL A 95 25.63 4.29 -11.02
N ILE A 96 26.03 3.05 -11.32
CA ILE A 96 27.31 2.76 -11.99
C ILE A 96 27.14 2.80 -13.51
N VAL A 97 27.96 3.60 -14.19
CA VAL A 97 28.12 3.61 -15.66
C VAL A 97 29.47 3.02 -16.09
N ILE A 98 29.53 2.52 -17.33
CA ILE A 98 30.76 2.08 -17.99
C ILE A 98 31.39 3.28 -18.70
N GLU A 99 32.66 3.57 -18.43
CA GLU A 99 33.38 4.62 -19.17
C GLU A 99 33.61 4.22 -20.65
N PRO A 100 33.56 5.17 -21.61
CA PRO A 100 33.82 4.90 -23.03
C PRO A 100 35.19 4.26 -23.32
N GLY A 101 35.21 2.93 -23.42
CA GLY A 101 36.41 2.14 -23.69
C GLY A 101 36.77 1.13 -22.59
N GLU A 102 36.09 1.15 -21.44
CA GLU A 102 36.33 0.19 -20.37
C GLU A 102 35.86 -1.22 -20.78
N LYS A 103 36.80 -2.16 -20.90
CA LYS A 103 36.55 -3.55 -21.34
C LYS A 103 36.22 -4.49 -20.18
N THR A 104 35.39 -4.05 -19.23
CA THR A 104 34.91 -4.93 -18.16
C THR A 104 33.89 -5.93 -18.71
N LYS A 105 33.88 -7.15 -18.15
CA LYS A 105 32.88 -8.20 -18.47
C LYS A 105 31.52 -7.96 -17.79
N LYS A 106 31.31 -6.77 -17.22
CA LYS A 106 30.08 -6.40 -16.52
C LYS A 106 29.26 -5.49 -17.42
N LYS A 107 28.02 -5.85 -17.69
CA LYS A 107 27.02 -4.86 -18.10
C LYS A 107 26.65 -4.06 -16.85
N HIS A 108 26.91 -2.77 -16.87
CA HIS A 108 26.32 -1.80 -15.96
C HIS A 108 25.59 -0.77 -16.83
N THR A 109 24.33 -0.51 -16.52
CA THR A 109 23.42 0.20 -17.43
C THR A 109 22.46 1.08 -16.63
N THR A 110 22.79 2.36 -16.50
CA THR A 110 21.79 3.40 -16.19
C THR A 110 20.64 3.36 -17.22
N PRO A 111 19.39 3.67 -16.85
CA PRO A 111 18.90 3.91 -15.48
C PRO A 111 18.82 2.63 -14.65
N ASP A 112 18.89 2.77 -13.32
CA ASP A 112 18.51 1.75 -12.33
C ASP A 112 17.01 1.82 -11.95
N GLY A 113 16.33 2.93 -12.25
CA GLY A 113 14.91 3.18 -11.96
C GLY A 113 14.18 3.92 -13.10
N MET A 114 12.94 3.51 -13.37
CA MET A 114 12.06 4.01 -14.44
C MET A 114 10.59 4.07 -13.96
N GLY A 115 9.70 4.69 -14.73
CA GLY A 115 8.25 4.74 -14.44
C GLY A 115 7.74 6.03 -13.78
N ILE A 116 8.57 7.09 -13.75
CA ILE A 116 8.14 8.45 -13.36
C ILE A 116 6.95 8.88 -14.24
N ASP A 117 6.05 9.68 -13.68
CA ASP A 117 4.81 10.15 -14.34
C ASP A 117 3.83 9.00 -14.70
N THR A 118 3.94 7.84 -14.02
CA THR A 118 3.01 6.69 -14.16
C THR A 118 2.60 6.11 -12.81
N ASP A 119 1.67 5.14 -12.77
CA ASP A 119 1.21 4.46 -11.53
C ASP A 119 2.19 3.39 -10.99
N THR A 120 3.20 3.01 -11.78
CA THR A 120 4.01 1.81 -11.56
C THR A 120 5.50 2.12 -11.71
N ALA A 121 6.26 1.99 -10.62
CA ALA A 121 7.71 2.10 -10.68
C ALA A 121 8.32 0.83 -11.27
N GLN A 122 9.46 0.98 -11.96
CA GLN A 122 10.28 -0.14 -12.41
C GLN A 122 11.70 0.07 -11.88
N VAL A 123 12.17 -0.81 -11.01
CA VAL A 123 13.51 -0.76 -10.43
C VAL A 123 14.29 -2.02 -10.75
N ARG A 124 15.62 -1.94 -10.90
CA ARG A 124 16.42 -3.14 -11.18
C ARG A 124 16.55 -4.02 -9.95
N ALA A 125 16.60 -5.32 -10.15
CA ALA A 125 17.24 -6.24 -9.21
C ALA A 125 18.78 -6.11 -9.32
N GLU A 126 19.33 -4.90 -9.15
CA GLU A 126 20.77 -4.58 -9.25
C GLU A 126 21.24 -3.93 -7.93
N ARG A 127 22.49 -4.23 -7.56
CA ARG A 127 23.21 -3.79 -6.35
C ARG A 127 24.70 -3.99 -6.58
N ASP A 128 25.56 -3.17 -5.97
CA ASP A 128 27.00 -3.40 -5.99
C ASP A 128 27.33 -4.75 -5.32
N ASN A 129 28.37 -5.39 -5.83
CA ASN A 129 28.87 -6.66 -5.32
C ASN A 129 29.84 -6.45 -4.14
N LYS A 130 30.19 -5.19 -3.82
CA LYS A 130 30.99 -4.81 -2.64
C LYS A 130 30.15 -4.25 -1.48
N GLY A 131 29.05 -3.54 -1.74
CA GLY A 131 28.15 -2.94 -0.74
C GLY A 131 27.34 -3.94 0.08
N ASP A 132 26.36 -3.48 0.85
CA ASP A 132 25.49 -4.28 1.71
C ASP A 132 24.32 -4.90 0.93
N GLY A 133 23.97 -4.28 -0.20
CA GLY A 133 22.73 -4.50 -0.95
C GLY A 133 21.94 -3.19 -1.01
N ARG A 134 21.32 -2.93 -2.16
CA ARG A 134 20.64 -1.68 -2.48
C ARG A 134 19.28 -1.54 -1.78
N VAL A 135 18.90 -0.32 -1.40
CA VAL A 135 17.54 0.12 -1.09
C VAL A 135 17.14 1.24 -2.05
N TYR A 136 16.04 1.05 -2.76
CA TYR A 136 15.33 2.08 -3.50
C TYR A 136 14.33 2.79 -2.60
N HIS A 137 14.26 4.11 -2.75
CA HIS A 137 13.28 5.01 -2.15
C HIS A 137 12.40 5.56 -3.28
N ILE A 138 11.19 5.04 -3.40
CA ILE A 138 10.23 5.40 -4.46
C ILE A 138 9.24 6.40 -3.87
N THR A 139 9.34 7.68 -4.22
CA THR A 139 8.36 8.69 -3.80
C THR A 139 7.13 8.61 -4.68
N VAL A 140 5.97 8.42 -4.06
CA VAL A 140 4.65 8.41 -4.70
C VAL A 140 3.94 9.71 -4.37
N ARG A 141 3.34 10.35 -5.38
CA ARG A 141 2.28 11.36 -5.24
C ARG A 141 0.93 10.66 -5.40
N ALA A 142 -0.02 10.98 -4.53
CA ALA A 142 -1.41 10.59 -4.67
C ALA A 142 -2.30 11.85 -4.62
N THR A 143 -3.29 11.92 -5.51
CA THR A 143 -4.18 13.08 -5.66
C THR A 143 -5.63 12.60 -5.80
N ASP A 144 -6.58 13.26 -5.15
CA ASP A 144 -8.03 13.03 -5.28
C ASP A 144 -8.65 13.78 -6.47
N GLU A 145 -9.99 13.71 -6.64
CA GLU A 145 -10.71 14.49 -7.67
C GLU A 145 -10.90 15.99 -7.33
N HIS A 146 -10.40 16.41 -6.16
CA HIS A 146 -10.49 17.77 -5.60
C HIS A 146 -9.12 18.50 -5.55
N ASP A 147 -8.10 18.00 -6.26
CA ASP A 147 -6.71 18.49 -6.31
C ASP A 147 -5.95 18.46 -4.95
N ALA A 148 -6.44 17.76 -3.92
CA ALA A 148 -5.73 17.59 -2.66
C ALA A 148 -4.82 16.34 -2.69
N ILE A 149 -3.67 16.43 -2.00
CA ILE A 149 -2.48 15.61 -2.27
C ILE A 149 -1.89 15.02 -0.99
N CYS A 150 -1.49 13.74 -1.05
CA CYS A 150 -0.55 13.14 -0.12
C CYS A 150 0.71 12.62 -0.82
N PHE A 151 1.77 12.38 -0.03
CA PHE A 151 3.01 11.75 -0.50
C PHE A 151 3.37 10.55 0.38
N ALA A 152 3.85 9.48 -0.25
CA ALA A 152 4.41 8.29 0.39
C ALA A 152 5.84 8.03 -0.11
N VAL A 153 6.64 7.29 0.66
CA VAL A 153 7.94 6.76 0.22
C VAL A 153 7.93 5.24 0.42
N LEU A 154 7.99 4.50 -0.68
CA LEU A 154 8.02 3.04 -0.66
C LEU A 154 9.48 2.56 -0.71
N THR A 155 9.89 1.72 0.23
CA THR A 155 11.24 1.14 0.27
C THR A 155 11.27 -0.24 -0.39
N VAL A 156 12.18 -0.43 -1.36
CA VAL A 156 12.36 -1.70 -2.09
C VAL A 156 13.81 -2.12 -2.05
N SER A 157 14.09 -3.29 -1.48
CA SER A 157 15.47 -3.76 -1.24
C SER A 157 15.94 -4.83 -2.22
N VAL A 158 17.22 -4.80 -2.58
CA VAL A 158 17.93 -5.83 -3.36
C VAL A 158 19.09 -6.39 -2.51
N PRO A 159 18.80 -7.30 -1.55
CA PRO A 159 19.78 -7.76 -0.57
C PRO A 159 20.96 -8.49 -1.23
N ARG A 160 22.19 -8.19 -0.79
CA ARG A 160 23.40 -8.87 -1.32
C ARG A 160 23.41 -10.37 -1.06
N HIS A 161 22.76 -10.83 0.01
CA HIS A 161 22.65 -12.25 0.35
C HIS A 161 21.21 -12.57 0.80
N LYS A 162 20.61 -13.67 0.31
CA LYS A 162 19.19 -14.02 0.55
C LYS A 162 18.74 -14.06 2.03
N ASN A 163 19.67 -14.25 2.97
CA ASN A 163 19.42 -14.30 4.42
C ASN A 163 19.99 -13.08 5.19
N LYS A 164 20.24 -11.95 4.51
CA LYS A 164 20.63 -10.67 5.12
C LYS A 164 19.88 -9.53 4.43
N PRO A 165 19.18 -8.66 5.16
CA PRO A 165 18.64 -7.42 4.58
C PRO A 165 19.74 -6.57 3.92
N ALA A 166 19.35 -5.76 2.96
CA ALA A 166 20.09 -4.54 2.60
C ALA A 166 20.17 -3.61 3.83
N ILE A 167 21.17 -2.72 3.85
CA ILE A 167 21.29 -1.69 4.89
C ILE A 167 21.00 -0.36 4.23
N ASP A 168 19.86 0.24 4.60
CA ASP A 168 19.39 1.49 4.00
C ASP A 168 20.36 2.65 4.30
N GLY A 169 21.08 3.10 3.27
CA GLY A 169 21.93 4.29 3.31
C GLY A 169 21.18 5.62 3.11
N GLY A 170 19.88 5.56 2.81
CA GLY A 170 19.04 6.69 2.46
C GLY A 170 19.03 7.02 0.95
N PRO A 171 18.16 7.96 0.51
CA PRO A 171 18.07 8.38 -0.89
C PRO A 171 19.25 9.28 -1.29
N LEU A 172 20.36 8.68 -1.72
CA LEU A 172 21.62 9.38 -2.03
C LEU A 172 21.81 9.66 -3.54
N TYR A 173 21.30 8.79 -4.41
CA TYR A 173 21.48 8.87 -5.86
C TYR A 173 20.13 8.80 -6.61
N ASP A 174 19.93 9.63 -7.63
CA ASP A 174 18.77 9.55 -8.53
C ASP A 174 18.89 8.30 -9.42
N SER A 175 18.04 7.30 -9.23
CA SER A 175 18.12 6.02 -9.95
C SER A 175 17.97 6.14 -11.47
N ARG A 176 17.58 7.29 -12.01
CA ARG A 176 17.41 7.52 -13.45
C ARG A 176 18.73 7.89 -14.15
N ASN A 177 19.70 8.41 -13.41
CA ASN A 177 20.88 9.09 -13.96
C ASN A 177 22.19 8.58 -13.31
N PRO A 178 23.33 8.56 -14.02
CA PRO A 178 24.62 8.36 -13.37
C PRO A 178 24.92 9.50 -12.39
N ASP A 179 25.68 9.17 -11.34
CA ASP A 179 26.19 10.13 -10.37
C ASP A 179 27.09 11.19 -11.05
N PRO A 180 26.82 12.51 -10.91
CA PRO A 180 27.64 13.57 -11.48
C PRO A 180 28.93 13.80 -10.67
N SER A 181 29.93 12.95 -10.92
CA SER A 181 31.29 12.96 -10.36
C SER A 181 32.08 14.26 -10.58
#